data_AF-A0A522XTX8-F1
#
_entry.id   AF-A0A522XTX8-F1
#
_cell.length_a   1.000
_cell.length_b   1.000
_cell.length_c   1.000
_cell.angle_alpha   90.00
_cell.angle_beta   90.00
_cell.angle_gamma   90.00
#
_symmetry.space_group_name_H-M   'P 1'
#
loop_
_entity.id
_entity.type
_entity.pdbx_description
1 polymer ?
#
loop_
_entity_poly.entity_id
_entity_poly.type
_entity_poly.pdbx_seq_one_letter_code
_entity_poly.pdbx_strand_id
1 'polypeptide(L)'
;MKSRSVLFLAASTLCFSLAAHADITVPMNKVDEQGVGAQVGQVVIGETPYGVVFSPSLAGLPPGVHGFHVHENPSCGPKEKDGKMVPALAAGGHYDPAASKHHGLPWGDGHLGDLPALYVDAQGNATTPVLAPRLKLADVTSRSLMIHAGGDNHADHPAPLGGGGARLFCGVIR
;
A
#
# COMPACT_ATOMS: atom_id res chain seq x y z
N MET A 1 30.19 58.02 -35.59
CA MET A 1 28.87 58.16 -34.96
C MET A 1 28.24 56.78 -34.78
N LYS A 2 28.03 56.40 -33.50
CA LYS A 2 27.14 55.37 -32.94
C LYS A 2 27.28 53.91 -33.43
N SER A 3 28.12 53.15 -32.71
CA SER A 3 28.07 51.68 -32.63
C SER A 3 26.76 51.25 -31.96
N ARG A 4 26.01 50.33 -32.60
CA ARG A 4 24.78 49.74 -32.06
C ARG A 4 25.11 48.36 -31.50
N SER A 5 25.23 48.24 -30.19
CA SER A 5 25.34 46.95 -29.50
C SER A 5 23.98 46.25 -29.52
N VAL A 6 23.90 45.11 -30.21
CA VAL A 6 22.73 44.23 -30.19
C VAL A 6 22.86 43.32 -28.98
N LEU A 7 22.02 43.55 -27.97
CA LEU A 7 21.94 42.72 -26.78
C LEU A 7 21.08 41.50 -27.10
N PHE A 8 21.71 40.33 -27.30
CA PHE A 8 21.00 39.06 -27.43
C PHE A 8 20.51 38.61 -26.05
N LEU A 9 19.22 38.76 -25.80
CA LEU A 9 18.56 38.21 -24.62
C LEU A 9 18.34 36.71 -24.87
N ALA A 10 19.24 35.86 -24.38
CA ALA A 10 19.06 34.41 -24.41
C ALA A 10 17.93 34.05 -23.43
N ALA A 11 16.73 33.78 -23.96
CA ALA A 11 15.63 33.24 -23.18
C ALA A 11 15.91 31.76 -22.90
N SER A 12 16.51 31.46 -21.75
CA SER A 12 16.64 30.09 -21.25
C SER A 12 15.26 29.56 -20.85
N THR A 13 14.60 28.83 -21.75
CA THR A 13 13.45 27.99 -21.42
C THR A 13 13.89 26.88 -20.46
N LEU A 14 13.61 27.05 -19.17
CA LEU A 14 13.66 25.98 -18.19
C LEU A 14 12.55 24.97 -18.56
N CYS A 15 12.92 23.90 -19.26
CA CYS A 15 12.07 22.71 -19.35
C CYS A 15 11.99 22.10 -17.95
N PHE A 16 10.91 22.37 -17.21
CA PHE A 16 10.54 21.54 -16.07
C PHE A 16 10.06 20.19 -16.63
N SER A 17 10.95 19.21 -16.63
CA SER A 17 10.59 17.82 -16.84
C SER A 17 9.68 17.40 -15.69
N LEU A 18 8.38 17.30 -15.95
CA LEU A 18 7.46 16.53 -15.11
C LEU A 18 7.93 15.07 -15.19
N ALA A 19 8.70 14.63 -14.20
CA ALA A 19 8.97 13.22 -14.02
C ALA A 19 7.64 12.55 -13.69
N ALA A 20 7.03 11.89 -14.66
CA ALA A 20 5.95 10.95 -14.38
C ALA A 20 6.56 9.83 -13.54
N HIS A 21 6.20 9.76 -12.26
CA HIS A 21 6.55 8.60 -11.44
C HIS A 21 5.86 7.38 -12.06
N ALA A 22 6.64 6.35 -12.38
CA ALA A 22 6.11 5.12 -12.96
C ALA A 22 5.28 4.37 -11.90
N ASP A 23 4.12 3.86 -12.31
CA ASP A 23 3.28 3.04 -11.44
C ASP A 23 4.02 1.76 -11.01
N ILE A 24 3.84 1.35 -9.76
CA ILE A 24 4.37 0.10 -9.22
C ILE A 24 3.31 -0.97 -9.34
N THR A 25 3.64 -2.10 -9.98
CA THR A 25 2.75 -3.27 -10.02
C THR A 25 3.18 -4.28 -8.98
N VAL A 26 2.28 -4.61 -8.06
CA VAL A 26 2.52 -5.52 -6.94
C VAL A 26 1.71 -6.81 -7.15
N PRO A 27 2.34 -7.94 -7.51
CA PRO A 27 1.68 -9.24 -7.50
C PRO A 27 1.20 -9.58 -6.09
N MET A 28 -0.04 -10.04 -5.97
CA MET A 28 -0.62 -10.46 -4.69
C MET A 28 -0.76 -11.97 -4.66
N ASN A 29 -0.32 -12.60 -3.57
CA ASN A 29 -0.30 -14.04 -3.42
C ASN A 29 -1.06 -14.46 -2.17
N LYS A 30 -1.68 -15.66 -2.20
CA LYS A 30 -2.12 -16.36 -0.99
C LYS A 30 -0.93 -16.56 -0.06
N VAL A 31 -1.16 -16.43 1.24
CA VAL A 31 -0.17 -16.76 2.26
C VAL A 31 -0.75 -17.70 3.29
N ASP A 32 0.05 -18.67 3.71
CA ASP A 32 -0.27 -19.62 4.77
C ASP A 32 0.98 -19.88 5.63
N GLU A 33 0.88 -20.88 6.50
CA GLU A 33 1.95 -21.26 7.43
C GLU A 33 3.17 -21.88 6.69
N GLN A 34 2.95 -22.38 5.47
CA GLN A 34 3.98 -22.99 4.61
C GLN A 34 4.68 -21.91 3.75
N GLY A 35 3.98 -20.82 3.45
CA GLY A 35 4.56 -19.57 2.98
C GLY A 35 3.75 -18.89 1.88
N VAL A 36 4.43 -18.46 0.82
CA VAL A 36 3.81 -17.74 -0.30
C VAL A 36 3.28 -18.75 -1.31
N GLY A 37 1.97 -18.75 -1.52
CA GLY A 37 1.26 -19.62 -2.44
C GLY A 37 0.90 -18.97 -3.77
N ALA A 38 -0.20 -19.44 -4.35
CA ALA A 38 -0.67 -19.01 -5.66
C ALA A 38 -0.97 -17.50 -5.73
N GLN A 39 -0.64 -16.90 -6.87
CA GLN A 39 -0.98 -15.52 -7.18
C GLN A 39 -2.50 -15.38 -7.41
N VAL A 40 -3.09 -14.29 -6.92
CA VAL A 40 -4.54 -13.98 -7.04
C VAL A 40 -4.81 -12.71 -7.83
N GLY A 41 -3.79 -12.13 -8.45
CA GLY A 41 -3.87 -10.93 -9.26
C GLY A 41 -2.74 -9.96 -8.90
N GLN A 42 -3.02 -8.67 -9.01
CA GLN A 42 -2.08 -7.60 -8.69
C GLN A 42 -2.77 -6.34 -8.18
N VAL A 43 -2.01 -5.47 -7.52
CA VAL A 43 -2.40 -4.10 -7.19
C VAL A 43 -1.44 -3.17 -7.91
N VAL A 44 -1.98 -2.22 -8.67
CA VAL A 44 -1.20 -1.14 -9.28
C VAL A 44 -1.22 0.06 -8.35
N ILE A 45 -0.06 0.59 -8.02
CA ILE A 45 0.13 1.71 -7.11
C ILE A 45 0.63 2.90 -7.91
N GLY A 46 -0.16 3.97 -7.94
CA GLY A 46 0.15 5.21 -8.67
C GLY A 46 0.04 6.43 -7.78
N GLU A 47 0.85 7.45 -8.07
CA GLU A 47 0.85 8.71 -7.33
C GLU A 47 -0.07 9.74 -8.00
N THR A 48 -0.80 10.50 -7.19
CA THR A 48 -1.66 11.60 -7.64
C THR A 48 -1.36 12.85 -6.83
N PRO A 49 -1.84 14.05 -7.25
CA PRO A 49 -1.76 15.25 -6.43
C PRO A 49 -2.44 15.14 -5.06
N TYR A 50 -3.24 14.10 -4.82
CA TYR A 50 -4.02 13.87 -3.61
C TYR A 50 -3.49 12.71 -2.75
N GLY A 51 -2.35 12.12 -3.11
CA GLY A 51 -1.76 10.95 -2.44
C GLY A 51 -1.66 9.74 -3.36
N VAL A 52 -1.44 8.56 -2.76
CA VAL A 52 -1.21 7.30 -3.48
C VAL A 52 -2.52 6.54 -3.69
N VAL A 53 -2.77 6.10 -4.93
CA VAL A 53 -3.92 5.28 -5.30
C VAL A 53 -3.48 3.82 -5.46
N PHE A 54 -4.20 2.92 -4.81
CA PHE A 54 -4.05 1.47 -4.93
C PHE A 54 -5.22 0.94 -5.77
N SER A 55 -4.91 0.43 -6.96
CA SER A 55 -5.88 -0.08 -7.93
C SER A 55 -5.79 -1.61 -8.00
N PRO A 56 -6.65 -2.35 -7.28
CA PRO A 56 -6.63 -3.79 -7.29
C PRO A 56 -7.22 -4.35 -8.58
N SER A 57 -6.66 -5.47 -9.03
CA SER A 57 -7.24 -6.38 -10.00
C SER A 57 -7.02 -7.80 -9.47
N LEU A 58 -7.84 -8.18 -8.49
CA LEU A 58 -7.72 -9.42 -7.74
C LEU A 58 -8.95 -10.29 -7.95
N ALA A 59 -8.79 -11.62 -7.88
CA ALA A 59 -9.87 -12.58 -8.04
C ALA A 59 -9.69 -13.80 -7.12
N GLY A 60 -10.80 -14.45 -6.76
CA GLY A 60 -10.82 -15.63 -5.90
C GLY A 60 -10.58 -15.32 -4.42
N LEU A 61 -10.93 -14.10 -3.98
CA LEU A 61 -10.91 -13.68 -2.59
C LEU A 61 -12.26 -13.99 -1.93
N PRO A 62 -12.32 -14.17 -0.58
CA PRO A 62 -13.59 -14.21 0.13
C PRO A 62 -14.38 -12.90 -0.09
N PRO A 63 -15.71 -12.96 -0.35
CA PRO A 63 -16.53 -11.75 -0.46
C PRO A 63 -16.59 -10.96 0.86
N GLY A 64 -16.61 -9.63 0.77
CA GLY A 64 -16.76 -8.74 1.93
C GLY A 64 -15.74 -7.61 1.98
N VAL A 65 -15.65 -6.99 3.16
CA VAL A 65 -14.67 -5.93 3.46
C VAL A 65 -13.49 -6.56 4.18
N HIS A 66 -12.28 -6.21 3.72
CA HIS A 66 -11.02 -6.73 4.23
C HIS A 66 -10.10 -5.60 4.69
N GLY A 67 -9.45 -5.77 5.84
CA GLY A 67 -8.38 -4.89 6.26
C GLY A 67 -7.23 -4.90 5.25
N PHE A 68 -6.72 -3.73 4.93
CA PHE A 68 -5.79 -3.52 3.83
C PHE A 68 -4.73 -2.51 4.25
N HIS A 69 -3.48 -2.95 4.35
CA HIS A 69 -2.44 -2.15 4.99
C HIS A 69 -1.08 -2.31 4.31
N VAL A 70 -0.27 -1.26 4.37
CA VAL A 70 1.17 -1.35 4.12
C VAL A 70 1.86 -1.80 5.41
N HIS A 71 2.67 -2.85 5.31
CA HIS A 71 3.47 -3.42 6.40
C HIS A 71 4.95 -3.07 6.26
N GLU A 72 5.63 -3.00 7.40
CA GLU A 72 7.00 -2.47 7.52
C GLU A 72 8.04 -3.17 6.61
N ASN A 73 8.03 -4.50 6.55
CA ASN A 73 9.12 -5.23 5.91
C ASN A 73 8.77 -5.67 4.48
N PRO A 74 9.74 -5.73 3.55
CA PRO A 74 9.56 -6.25 2.20
C PRO A 74 9.53 -7.79 2.17
N SER A 75 8.62 -8.41 2.93
CA SER A 75 8.52 -9.86 3.02
C SER A 75 7.08 -10.32 3.25
N CYS A 76 6.69 -11.39 2.57
CA CYS A 76 5.44 -12.12 2.80
C CYS A 76 5.67 -13.50 3.42
N GLY A 77 6.90 -13.76 3.91
CA GLY A 77 7.26 -15.05 4.49
C GLY A 77 6.55 -15.32 5.82
N PRO A 78 6.27 -16.59 6.15
CA PRO A 78 5.73 -16.95 7.45
C PRO A 78 6.84 -16.84 8.51
N LYS A 79 6.47 -16.67 9.78
CA LYS A 79 7.41 -16.69 10.90
C LYS A 79 6.77 -17.33 12.12
N GLU A 80 7.56 -18.00 12.94
CA GLU A 80 7.07 -18.60 14.19
C GLU A 80 6.74 -17.51 15.22
N LYS A 81 5.60 -17.67 15.90
CA LYS A 81 5.19 -16.93 17.09
C LYS A 81 4.48 -17.90 18.04
N ASP A 82 4.92 -17.93 19.29
CA ASP A 82 4.34 -18.79 20.33
C ASP A 82 4.26 -20.28 19.92
N GLY A 83 5.31 -20.77 19.23
CA GLY A 83 5.42 -22.17 18.78
C GLY A 83 4.56 -22.52 17.56
N LYS A 84 3.93 -21.53 16.90
CA LYS A 84 3.14 -21.73 15.68
C LYS A 84 3.66 -20.87 14.54
N MET A 85 3.71 -21.43 13.34
CA MET A 85 3.98 -20.64 12.15
C MET A 85 2.79 -19.73 11.86
N VAL A 86 3.06 -18.44 11.64
CA VAL A 86 2.01 -17.46 11.33
C VAL A 86 2.22 -16.96 9.89
N PRO A 87 1.18 -17.02 9.03
CA PRO A 87 1.26 -16.56 7.65
C PRO A 87 1.74 -15.12 7.55
N ALA A 88 2.65 -14.85 6.62
CA ALA A 88 3.21 -13.54 6.34
C ALA A 88 3.70 -12.72 7.55
N LEU A 89 4.03 -13.36 8.69
CA LEU A 89 4.47 -12.64 9.89
C LEU A 89 5.81 -11.91 9.68
N ALA A 90 6.63 -12.34 8.72
CA ALA A 90 7.88 -11.65 8.36
C ALA A 90 7.66 -10.23 7.83
N ALA A 91 6.45 -9.89 7.34
CA ALA A 91 6.06 -8.53 6.97
C ALA A 91 6.16 -7.52 8.12
N GLY A 92 6.15 -8.00 9.38
CA GLY A 92 6.11 -7.13 10.55
C GLY A 92 4.71 -6.58 10.84
N GLY A 93 4.67 -5.46 11.56
CA GLY A 93 3.44 -4.71 11.84
C GLY A 93 3.06 -3.75 10.71
N HIS A 94 2.04 -2.93 10.94
CA HIS A 94 1.69 -1.84 10.04
C HIS A 94 2.85 -0.86 9.95
N TYR A 95 3.03 -0.23 8.79
CA TYR A 95 4.09 0.76 8.57
C TYR A 95 3.82 2.02 9.41
N ASP A 96 4.68 2.29 10.39
CA ASP A 96 4.50 3.36 11.38
C ASP A 96 5.80 4.16 11.63
N PRO A 97 6.27 4.93 10.64
CA PRO A 97 7.53 5.68 10.77
C PRO A 97 7.46 6.78 11.82
N ALA A 98 6.27 7.25 12.17
CA ALA A 98 6.04 8.28 13.19
C ALA A 98 5.95 7.69 14.61
N ALA A 99 5.99 6.36 14.76
CA ALA A 99 5.76 5.68 16.03
C ALA A 99 4.48 6.14 16.74
N SER A 100 3.39 6.29 15.98
CA SER A 100 2.05 6.63 16.46
C SER A 100 1.49 5.57 17.41
N LYS A 101 1.89 4.30 17.25
CA LYS A 101 1.51 3.14 18.08
C LYS A 101 0.00 2.93 18.20
N HIS A 102 -0.78 3.40 17.23
CA HIS A 102 -2.22 3.15 17.18
C HIS A 102 -2.70 3.03 15.74
N HIS A 103 -3.71 2.18 15.56
CA HIS A 103 -4.42 1.99 14.30
C HIS A 103 -5.46 3.09 14.10
N GLY A 104 -5.58 3.60 12.88
CA GLY A 104 -6.44 4.75 12.62
C GLY A 104 -6.99 4.85 11.21
N LEU A 105 -7.62 5.99 10.95
CA LEU A 105 -8.17 6.32 9.64
C LEU A 105 -7.05 6.62 8.63
N PRO A 106 -7.27 6.36 7.33
CA PRO A 106 -6.29 6.67 6.28
C PRO A 106 -5.97 8.17 6.13
N TRP A 107 -6.84 9.03 6.66
CA TRP A 107 -6.70 10.48 6.76
C TRP A 107 -6.52 10.98 8.20
N GLY A 108 -6.23 10.08 9.15
CA GLY A 108 -6.03 10.38 10.57
C GLY A 108 -4.56 10.42 10.97
N ASP A 109 -4.30 10.11 12.23
CA ASP A 109 -2.99 10.18 12.90
C ASP A 109 -2.42 8.82 13.34
N GLY A 110 -3.09 7.72 13.00
CA GLY A 110 -2.60 6.35 13.19
C GLY A 110 -1.46 5.98 12.24
N HIS A 111 -1.14 4.69 12.16
CA HIS A 111 -0.03 4.21 11.33
C HIS A 111 -0.13 4.76 9.91
N LEU A 112 1.02 5.14 9.32
CA LEU A 112 1.05 5.69 7.96
C LEU A 112 0.61 4.65 6.91
N GLY A 113 0.78 3.36 7.21
CA GLY A 113 0.36 2.23 6.39
C GLY A 113 -1.13 1.89 6.43
N ASP A 114 -1.96 2.58 7.22
CA ASP A 114 -3.39 2.31 7.29
C ASP A 114 -4.09 2.87 6.03
N LEU A 115 -4.67 1.98 5.21
CA LEU A 115 -5.35 2.31 3.95
C LEU A 115 -6.87 2.17 4.12
N PRO A 116 -7.70 2.74 3.22
CA PRO A 116 -9.11 2.37 3.19
C PRO A 116 -9.24 0.85 2.96
N ALA A 117 -10.21 0.24 3.62
CA ALA A 117 -10.45 -1.20 3.51
C ALA A 117 -10.69 -1.64 2.06
N LEU A 118 -10.25 -2.85 1.73
CA LEU A 118 -10.46 -3.46 0.42
C LEU A 118 -11.85 -4.09 0.35
N TYR A 119 -12.62 -3.76 -0.69
CA TYR A 119 -13.89 -4.42 -0.97
C TYR A 119 -13.74 -5.53 -2.00
N VAL A 120 -14.33 -6.69 -1.69
CA VAL A 120 -14.44 -7.86 -2.56
C VAL A 120 -15.91 -8.14 -2.85
N ASP A 121 -16.26 -8.24 -4.13
CA ASP A 121 -17.62 -8.52 -4.58
C ASP A 121 -18.06 -9.98 -4.30
N ALA A 122 -19.33 -10.29 -4.56
CA ALA A 122 -19.89 -11.62 -4.34
C ALA A 122 -19.27 -12.72 -5.24
N GLN A 123 -18.57 -12.34 -6.31
CA GLN A 123 -17.87 -13.23 -7.22
C GLN A 123 -16.39 -13.42 -6.82
N GLY A 124 -15.94 -12.75 -5.75
CA GLY A 124 -14.58 -12.83 -5.23
C GLY A 124 -13.60 -11.89 -5.94
N ASN A 125 -14.06 -10.84 -6.62
CA ASN A 125 -13.20 -9.86 -7.28
C ASN A 125 -13.02 -8.60 -6.44
N ALA A 126 -11.80 -8.06 -6.43
CA ALA A 126 -11.50 -6.73 -5.91
C ALA A 126 -10.99 -5.84 -7.06
N THR A 127 -11.80 -4.84 -7.43
CA THR A 127 -11.51 -3.93 -8.56
C THR A 127 -11.71 -2.45 -8.21
N THR A 128 -12.15 -2.15 -6.99
CA THR A 128 -12.40 -0.77 -6.54
C THR A 128 -11.10 -0.13 -6.06
N PRO A 129 -10.63 0.97 -6.68
CA PRO A 129 -9.43 1.64 -6.23
C PRO A 129 -9.66 2.38 -4.91
N VAL A 130 -8.60 2.50 -4.10
CA VAL A 130 -8.61 3.25 -2.84
C VAL A 130 -7.50 4.29 -2.82
N LEU A 131 -7.75 5.43 -2.18
CA LEU A 131 -6.81 6.54 -2.04
C LEU A 131 -6.25 6.61 -0.62
N ALA A 132 -4.93 6.70 -0.50
CA ALA A 132 -4.23 6.98 0.76
C ALA A 132 -3.63 8.39 0.72
N PRO A 133 -4.32 9.40 1.30
CA PRO A 133 -3.94 10.80 1.11
C PRO A 133 -2.68 11.22 1.88
N ARG A 134 -2.25 10.41 2.86
CA ARG A 134 -1.05 10.67 3.67
C ARG A 134 0.23 10.10 3.05
N LEU A 135 0.11 9.13 2.14
CA LEU A 135 1.23 8.42 1.55
C LEU A 135 1.77 9.14 0.31
N LYS A 136 3.08 9.01 0.11
CA LYS A 136 3.79 9.23 -1.15
C LYS A 136 4.28 7.91 -1.70
N LEU A 137 4.59 7.85 -3.00
CA LEU A 137 5.04 6.60 -3.62
C LEU A 137 6.33 6.06 -2.97
N ALA A 138 7.24 6.94 -2.57
CA ALA A 138 8.49 6.57 -1.92
C ALA A 138 8.31 5.91 -0.54
N ASP A 139 7.19 6.17 0.15
CA ASP A 139 6.94 5.63 1.49
C ASP A 139 6.64 4.12 1.44
N VAL A 140 6.08 3.64 0.32
CA VAL A 140 5.65 2.25 0.14
C VAL A 140 6.70 1.38 -0.55
N THR A 141 7.72 1.96 -1.16
CA THR A 141 8.81 1.19 -1.79
C THR A 141 9.55 0.36 -0.75
N SER A 142 9.92 -0.88 -1.09
CA SER A 142 10.57 -1.83 -0.17
C SER A 142 9.75 -2.15 1.09
N ARG A 143 8.42 -2.17 0.95
CA ARG A 143 7.45 -2.58 1.97
C ARG A 143 6.65 -3.78 1.47
N SER A 144 5.67 -4.22 2.25
CA SER A 144 4.69 -5.22 1.80
C SER A 144 3.27 -4.68 1.91
N LEU A 145 2.39 -5.21 1.07
CA LEU A 145 0.97 -4.93 1.05
C LEU A 145 0.25 -6.15 1.60
N MET A 146 -0.67 -5.96 2.54
CA MET A 146 -1.34 -7.04 3.26
C MET A 146 -2.85 -6.94 3.11
N ILE A 147 -3.52 -8.07 2.89
CA ILE A 147 -4.98 -8.21 2.94
C ILE A 147 -5.32 -9.21 4.05
N HIS A 148 -6.18 -8.78 4.96
CA HIS A 148 -6.57 -9.53 6.15
C HIS A 148 -7.87 -10.33 5.95
N ALA A 149 -8.16 -11.25 6.88
CA ALA A 149 -9.35 -12.08 6.84
C ALA A 149 -10.62 -11.32 7.24
N GLY A 150 -10.52 -10.50 8.29
CA GLY A 150 -11.57 -9.59 8.72
C GLY A 150 -11.49 -8.24 8.02
N GLY A 151 -12.48 -7.38 8.29
CA GLY A 151 -12.52 -6.00 7.82
C GLY A 151 -11.58 -5.07 8.59
N ASP A 152 -11.90 -3.78 8.54
CA ASP A 152 -11.19 -2.74 9.28
C ASP A 152 -12.18 -1.66 9.73
N ASN A 153 -12.28 -1.40 11.04
CA ASN A 153 -13.07 -0.31 11.60
C ASN A 153 -12.26 0.96 11.88
N HIS A 154 -10.97 0.97 11.51
CA HIS A 154 -10.01 2.06 11.68
C HIS A 154 -9.82 2.50 13.14
N ALA A 155 -9.91 1.55 14.08
CA ALA A 155 -9.63 1.75 15.49
C ALA A 155 -9.03 0.49 16.14
N ASP A 156 -8.40 0.65 17.29
CA ASP A 156 -7.93 -0.48 18.12
C ASP A 156 -9.00 -1.04 19.07
N HIS A 157 -10.21 -0.47 19.04
CA HIS A 157 -11.36 -0.93 19.83
C HIS A 157 -12.56 -1.17 18.91
N PRO A 158 -13.31 -2.29 19.07
CA PRO A 158 -13.20 -3.30 20.12
C PRO A 158 -12.09 -4.34 19.93
N ALA A 159 -11.48 -4.39 18.75
CA ALA A 159 -10.39 -5.31 18.43
C ALA A 159 -9.17 -4.52 17.94
N PRO A 160 -7.94 -4.97 18.27
CA PRO A 160 -6.72 -4.30 17.84
C PRO A 160 -6.61 -4.31 16.31
N LEU A 161 -5.92 -3.31 15.76
CA LEU A 161 -5.61 -3.21 14.33
C LEU A 161 -6.86 -3.35 13.44
N GLY A 162 -7.95 -2.70 13.83
CA GLY A 162 -9.18 -2.67 13.03
C GLY A 162 -10.03 -3.93 13.08
N GLY A 163 -9.57 -4.99 13.74
CA GLY A 163 -10.21 -6.30 13.71
C GLY A 163 -9.90 -7.14 12.46
N GLY A 164 -8.86 -6.80 11.69
CA GLY A 164 -8.49 -7.56 10.49
C GLY A 164 -8.06 -9.00 10.77
N GLY A 165 -7.40 -9.26 11.91
CA GLY A 165 -7.02 -10.60 12.32
C GLY A 165 -6.01 -11.26 11.38
N ALA A 166 -6.30 -12.50 10.93
CA ALA A 166 -5.39 -13.31 10.13
C ALA A 166 -5.01 -12.66 8.79
N ARG A 167 -3.81 -12.96 8.30
CA ARG A 167 -3.27 -12.46 7.02
C ARG A 167 -3.57 -13.49 5.94
N LEU A 168 -4.30 -13.09 4.89
CA LEU A 168 -4.72 -14.01 3.82
C LEU A 168 -3.92 -13.85 2.54
N PHE A 169 -3.58 -12.61 2.20
CA PHE A 169 -2.85 -12.30 0.98
C PHE A 169 -1.78 -11.25 1.23
N CYS A 170 -0.65 -11.38 0.55
CA CYS A 170 0.46 -10.46 0.67
C CYS A 170 1.18 -10.28 -0.66
N GLY A 171 1.72 -9.08 -0.90
CA GLY A 171 2.59 -8.77 -2.02
C GLY A 171 3.75 -7.88 -1.56
N VAL A 172 4.96 -8.10 -2.07
CA VAL A 172 6.12 -7.24 -1.77
C VAL A 172 6.19 -6.11 -2.79
N ILE A 173 6.26 -4.88 -2.31
CA ILE A 173 6.37 -3.66 -3.12
C ILE A 173 7.84 -3.44 -3.44
N ARG A 174 8.21 -3.55 -4.73
CA ARG A 174 9.60 -3.44 -5.21
C ARG A 174 9.85 -2.12 -5.91
#